data_AF-A0A485L4S1-F1
#
_entry.id   AF-A0A485L4S1-F1
#
_cell.length_a   1.000
_cell.length_b   1.000
_cell.length_c   1.000
_cell.angle_alpha   90.00
_cell.angle_beta   90.00
_cell.angle_gamma   90.00
#
_symmetry.space_group_name_H-M   'P 1'
#
loop_
_entity.id
_entity.type
_entity.pdbx_description
1 polymer ?
#
loop_
_entity_poly.entity_id
_entity_poly.type
_entity_poly.pdbx_seq_one_letter_code
_entity_poly.pdbx_strand_id
1 'polypeptide(L)'
;MFNNNQHLVNDTIVPFEFWVESFQSALTAIGNVVMVLSPWNNPTTLTRTWCVFEIYVGIQTNARFEVAMSKTQKQTFLQDLQANENCFNKMLGTIKSANSKTAVPSDRDNIMALMKTANMTCVDLDRLLFKVLEDWIFRTIQALIDGTVLAEKATWFYFMACILCEKQEFKQAKVFNDEAIHLYRAQLDDKDVDTW
;
A
#
# COMPACT_ATOMS: atom_id res chain seq x y z
N MET A 1 -7.81 -15.03 -10.56
CA MET A 1 -6.35 -14.84 -10.49
C MET A 1 -5.85 -14.67 -11.93
N PHE A 2 -5.22 -13.55 -12.25
CA PHE A 2 -4.56 -13.36 -13.55
C PHE A 2 -3.28 -14.20 -13.59
N ASN A 3 -3.06 -14.93 -14.69
CA ASN A 3 -1.85 -15.71 -14.91
C ASN A 3 -1.50 -15.64 -16.39
N ASN A 4 -0.25 -15.29 -16.70
CA ASN A 4 0.28 -15.42 -18.04
C ASN A 4 0.58 -16.89 -18.29
N ASN A 5 -0.11 -17.50 -19.25
CA ASN A 5 0.14 -18.89 -19.61
C ASN A 5 1.52 -19.04 -20.26
N GLN A 6 2.54 -19.34 -19.45
CA GLN A 6 3.95 -19.40 -19.87
C GLN A 6 4.20 -20.45 -20.97
N HIS A 7 3.33 -21.45 -21.11
CA HIS A 7 3.42 -22.45 -22.18
C HIS A 7 3.08 -21.89 -23.57
N LEU A 8 2.32 -20.81 -23.66
CA LEU A 8 2.03 -20.13 -24.93
C LEU A 8 3.16 -19.20 -25.39
N VAL A 9 4.19 -19.03 -24.56
CA VAL A 9 5.25 -18.02 -24.73
C VAL A 9 6.62 -18.66 -24.90
N ASN A 10 6.76 -19.96 -24.63
CA ASN A 10 7.97 -20.70 -24.95
C ASN A 10 8.18 -20.62 -26.48
N ASP A 11 9.23 -19.91 -26.89
CA ASP A 11 9.71 -19.76 -28.27
C ASP A 11 9.09 -18.65 -29.13
N THR A 12 8.24 -17.77 -28.58
CA THR A 12 7.70 -16.61 -29.35
C THR A 12 7.96 -15.29 -28.64
N ILE A 13 8.56 -14.32 -29.35
CA ILE A 13 8.65 -12.93 -28.88
C ILE A 13 7.25 -12.32 -28.95
N VAL A 14 6.64 -12.13 -27.79
CA VAL A 14 5.32 -11.49 -27.67
C VAL A 14 5.52 -9.98 -27.50
N PRO A 15 4.87 -9.13 -28.32
CA PRO A 15 4.99 -7.67 -28.23
C PRO A 15 4.59 -7.11 -26.87
N PHE A 16 5.13 -5.94 -26.52
CA PHE A 16 4.83 -5.24 -25.29
C PHE A 16 3.33 -4.92 -25.14
N GLU A 17 2.71 -4.50 -26.24
CA GLU A 17 1.30 -4.09 -26.32
C GLU A 17 0.38 -5.24 -25.93
N PHE A 18 0.70 -6.46 -26.36
CA PHE A 18 -0.07 -7.65 -25.99
C PHE A 18 -0.12 -7.85 -24.47
N TRP A 19 0.99 -7.64 -23.76
CA TRP A 19 1.05 -7.78 -22.31
C TRP A 19 0.23 -6.72 -21.61
N VAL A 20 0.32 -5.47 -22.08
CA VAL A 20 -0.47 -4.35 -21.54
C VAL A 20 -1.96 -4.58 -21.75
N GLU A 21 -2.39 -4.92 -22.96
CA GLU A 21 -3.79 -5.15 -23.29
C GLU A 21 -4.38 -6.35 -22.55
N SER A 22 -3.64 -7.45 -22.47
CA SER A 22 -4.04 -8.65 -21.74
C SER A 22 -4.21 -8.36 -20.25
N PHE A 23 -3.27 -7.62 -19.67
CA PHE A 23 -3.33 -7.24 -18.26
C PHE A 23 -4.49 -6.28 -17.98
N GLN A 24 -4.65 -5.22 -18.78
CA GLN A 24 -5.73 -4.25 -18.63
C GLN A 24 -7.12 -4.91 -18.75
N SER A 25 -7.29 -5.78 -19.74
CA SER A 25 -8.54 -6.51 -19.96
C SER A 25 -8.85 -7.45 -18.79
N ALA A 26 -7.85 -8.22 -18.34
CA ALA A 26 -8.02 -9.11 -17.21
C ALA A 26 -8.32 -8.34 -15.92
N LEU A 27 -7.62 -7.22 -15.68
CA LEU A 27 -7.82 -6.46 -14.46
C LEU A 27 -9.18 -5.78 -14.42
N THR A 28 -9.64 -5.26 -15.55
CA THR A 28 -11.00 -4.71 -15.70
C THR A 28 -12.07 -5.76 -15.39
N ALA A 29 -11.87 -7.01 -15.83
CA ALA A 29 -12.80 -8.10 -15.55
C ALA A 29 -12.74 -8.59 -14.09
N ILE A 30 -11.56 -8.63 -13.47
CA ILE A 30 -11.36 -9.12 -12.09
C ILE A 30 -11.77 -8.07 -11.05
N GLY A 31 -11.49 -6.79 -11.30
CA GLY A 31 -11.82 -5.67 -10.42
C GLY A 31 -11.07 -5.63 -9.09
N ASN A 32 -10.02 -6.43 -8.92
CA ASN A 32 -9.25 -6.54 -7.67
C ASN A 32 -7.75 -6.73 -7.96
N VAL A 33 -6.90 -6.02 -7.22
CA VAL A 33 -5.44 -6.18 -7.20
C VAL A 33 -5.02 -6.56 -5.78
N VAL A 34 -4.23 -7.62 -5.65
CA VAL A 34 -3.58 -7.96 -4.38
C VAL A 34 -2.07 -7.87 -4.57
N MET A 35 -1.42 -6.95 -3.86
CA MET A 35 0.04 -6.82 -3.88
C MET A 35 0.64 -7.49 -2.65
N VAL A 36 1.65 -8.34 -2.86
CA VAL A 36 2.43 -8.89 -1.75
C VAL A 36 3.51 -7.89 -1.35
N LEU A 37 3.50 -7.44 -0.10
CA LEU A 37 4.60 -6.62 0.45
C LEU A 37 5.57 -7.53 1.21
N SER A 38 6.79 -7.67 0.67
CA SER A 38 7.87 -8.42 1.30
C SER A 38 9.25 -7.88 0.87
N PRO A 39 10.12 -7.46 1.81
CA PRO A 39 9.74 -7.14 3.20
C PRO A 39 8.70 -6.01 3.23
N TRP A 40 7.90 -5.91 4.29
CA TRP A 40 6.80 -4.93 4.35
C TRP A 40 7.30 -3.48 4.31
N ASN A 41 8.46 -3.21 4.92
CA ASN A 41 9.02 -1.86 5.12
C ASN A 41 9.87 -1.33 3.96
N ASN A 42 10.24 -2.19 3.00
CA ASN A 42 10.87 -1.82 1.73
C ASN A 42 10.49 -2.86 0.66
N PRO A 43 9.25 -2.81 0.15
CA PRO A 43 8.70 -3.89 -0.67
C PRO A 43 9.43 -4.05 -2.00
N THR A 44 9.95 -5.25 -2.25
CA THR A 44 10.62 -5.57 -3.52
C THR A 44 9.69 -5.37 -4.72
N THR A 45 8.40 -5.63 -4.56
CA THR A 45 7.36 -5.41 -5.57
C THR A 45 7.35 -3.97 -6.06
N LEU A 46 7.52 -2.99 -5.18
CA LEU A 46 7.53 -1.56 -5.54
C LEU A 46 8.85 -1.09 -6.18
N THR A 47 9.86 -1.97 -6.24
CA THR A 47 11.10 -1.73 -7.01
C THR A 47 11.00 -2.23 -8.46
N ARG A 48 9.91 -2.90 -8.84
CA ARG A 48 9.70 -3.45 -10.18
C ARG A 48 8.78 -2.54 -10.99
N THR A 49 9.24 -2.09 -12.15
CA THR A 49 8.49 -1.14 -13.00
C THR A 49 7.13 -1.70 -13.42
N TRP A 50 7.08 -3.01 -13.73
CA TRP A 50 5.82 -3.71 -14.03
C TRP A 50 4.83 -3.60 -12.87
N CYS A 51 5.24 -3.88 -11.62
CA CYS A 51 4.33 -3.81 -10.47
C CYS A 51 3.83 -2.39 -10.18
N VAL A 52 4.66 -1.37 -10.39
CA VAL A 52 4.23 0.04 -10.31
C VAL A 52 3.18 0.35 -11.38
N PHE A 53 3.41 -0.11 -12.61
CA PHE A 53 2.46 0.04 -13.71
C PHE A 53 1.14 -0.72 -13.45
N GLU A 54 1.20 -1.92 -12.88
CA GLU A 54 0.03 -2.71 -12.51
C GLU A 54 -0.86 -1.97 -11.48
N ILE A 55 -0.26 -1.28 -10.50
CA ILE A 55 -1.01 -0.41 -9.58
C ILE A 55 -1.67 0.73 -10.34
N TYR A 56 -0.93 1.43 -11.20
CA TYR A 56 -1.48 2.52 -12.00
C TYR A 56 -2.70 2.07 -12.81
N VAL A 57 -2.59 0.94 -13.51
CA VAL A 57 -3.70 0.37 -14.28
C VAL A 57 -4.87 0.00 -13.34
N GLY A 58 -4.60 -0.56 -12.17
CA GLY A 58 -5.63 -0.85 -11.16
C GLY A 58 -6.38 0.40 -10.71
N ILE A 59 -5.70 1.53 -10.57
CA ILE A 59 -6.35 2.82 -10.27
C ILE A 59 -7.24 3.24 -11.44
N GLN A 60 -6.74 3.16 -12.68
CA GLN A 60 -7.50 3.56 -13.87
C GLN A 60 -8.75 2.70 -14.09
N THR A 61 -8.70 1.42 -13.72
CA THR A 61 -9.84 0.50 -13.83
C THR A 61 -10.72 0.48 -12.59
N ASN A 62 -10.45 1.34 -11.60
CA ASN A 62 -11.14 1.39 -10.31
C ASN A 62 -11.15 0.02 -9.60
N ALA A 63 -10.07 -0.75 -9.75
CA ALA A 63 -9.90 -2.02 -9.09
C ALA A 63 -9.65 -1.82 -7.58
N ARG A 64 -10.24 -2.69 -6.76
CA ARG A 64 -9.97 -2.71 -5.33
C ARG A 64 -8.55 -3.17 -5.07
N PHE A 65 -7.73 -2.31 -4.47
CA PHE A 65 -6.37 -2.64 -4.06
C PHE A 65 -6.33 -3.19 -2.64
N GLU A 66 -5.64 -4.32 -2.47
CA GLU A 66 -5.38 -4.98 -1.20
C GLU A 66 -3.91 -5.38 -1.09
N VAL A 67 -3.43 -5.51 0.14
CA VAL A 67 -2.07 -6.00 0.44
C VAL A 67 -2.14 -7.36 1.09
N ALA A 68 -1.27 -8.27 0.63
CA ALA A 68 -0.99 -9.52 1.29
C ALA A 68 0.43 -9.52 1.88
N MET A 69 0.61 -10.24 2.98
CA MET A 69 1.90 -10.46 3.63
C MET A 69 1.96 -11.91 4.11
N SER A 70 3.18 -12.45 4.25
CA SER A 70 3.37 -13.71 4.98
C SER A 70 3.01 -13.53 6.46
N LYS A 71 2.77 -14.63 7.18
CA LYS A 71 2.46 -14.57 8.62
C LYS A 71 3.54 -13.81 9.40
N THR A 72 4.81 -14.09 9.09
CA THR A 72 5.95 -13.41 9.72
C THR A 72 5.98 -11.92 9.37
N GLN A 73 5.83 -11.55 8.10
CA GLN A 73 5.82 -10.14 7.70
C GLN A 73 4.64 -9.37 8.29
N LYS A 74 3.47 -9.99 8.39
CA LYS A 74 2.30 -9.39 9.04
C LYS A 74 2.55 -9.15 10.53
N GLN A 75 3.19 -10.09 11.22
CA GLN A 75 3.54 -9.90 12.63
C GLN A 75 4.55 -8.77 12.82
N THR A 76 5.62 -8.74 12.01
CA THR A 76 6.62 -7.66 12.04
C THR A 76 5.97 -6.30 11.73
N PHE A 77 5.09 -6.25 10.73
CA PHE A 77 4.34 -5.05 10.38
C PHE A 77 3.55 -4.51 11.58
N LEU A 78 2.72 -5.35 12.22
CA LEU A 78 1.92 -4.91 13.37
C LEU A 78 2.79 -4.44 14.55
N GLN A 79 3.89 -5.15 14.82
CA GLN A 79 4.84 -4.75 15.87
C GLN A 79 5.51 -3.41 15.56
N ASP A 80 5.93 -3.19 14.31
CA ASP A 80 6.56 -1.94 13.89
C ASP A 80 5.58 -0.75 13.95
N LEU A 81 4.30 -0.96 13.60
CA LEU A 81 3.28 0.08 13.73
C LEU A 81 3.06 0.50 15.19
N GLN A 82 3.04 -0.47 16.12
CA GLN A 82 2.90 -0.21 17.54
C GLN A 82 4.14 0.47 18.13
N ALA A 83 5.34 0.11 17.67
CA ALA A 83 6.60 0.63 18.20
C ALA A 83 7.03 1.98 17.60
N ASN A 84 6.55 2.33 16.40
CA ASN A 84 6.99 3.52 15.69
C ASN A 84 5.90 4.10 14.79
N GLU A 85 5.27 5.18 15.25
CA GLU A 85 4.22 5.91 14.52
C GLU A 85 4.63 6.35 13.09
N ASN A 86 5.91 6.60 12.84
CA ASN A 86 6.42 7.06 11.54
C ASN A 86 6.83 5.90 10.61
N CYS A 87 6.70 4.63 11.02
CA CYS A 87 7.23 3.51 10.23
C CYS A 87 6.55 3.35 8.86
N PHE A 88 5.25 3.64 8.77
CA PHE A 88 4.51 3.58 7.52
C PHE A 88 5.00 4.65 6.52
N ASN A 89 5.19 5.89 6.98
CA ASN A 89 5.73 6.96 6.15
C ASN A 89 7.20 6.71 5.74
N LYS A 90 8.00 6.10 6.62
CA LYS A 90 9.34 5.64 6.24
C LYS A 90 9.28 4.63 5.10
N MET A 91 8.34 3.68 5.15
CA MET A 91 8.11 2.73 4.06
C MET A 91 7.70 3.45 2.77
N LEU A 92 6.75 4.40 2.83
CA LEU A 92 6.39 5.21 1.66
C LEU A 92 7.61 5.93 1.07
N GLY A 93 8.48 6.49 1.92
CA GLY A 93 9.72 7.15 1.50
C GLY A 93 10.73 6.25 0.77
N THR A 94 10.58 4.93 0.83
CA THR A 94 11.40 3.98 0.05
C THR A 94 10.95 3.86 -1.41
N ILE A 95 9.70 4.22 -1.71
CA ILE A 95 9.12 4.08 -3.04
C ILE A 95 9.62 5.22 -3.92
N LYS A 96 10.27 4.84 -5.02
CA LYS A 96 10.76 5.75 -6.05
C LYS A 96 10.59 5.10 -7.42
N SER A 97 9.46 5.37 -8.09
CA SER A 97 9.12 4.77 -9.39
C SER A 97 10.20 5.01 -10.43
N ALA A 98 10.89 6.15 -10.37
CA ALA A 98 12.02 6.48 -11.24
C ALA A 98 13.18 5.47 -11.16
N ASN A 99 13.39 4.89 -9.97
CA ASN A 99 14.45 3.91 -9.68
C ASN A 99 14.02 2.46 -9.92
N SER A 100 12.75 2.24 -10.29
CA SER A 100 12.23 0.90 -10.56
C SER A 100 12.90 0.26 -11.78
N LYS A 101 12.96 -1.07 -11.79
CA LYS A 101 13.65 -1.86 -12.81
C LYS A 101 12.76 -2.96 -13.39
N THR A 102 13.11 -3.38 -14.61
CA THR A 102 12.57 -4.56 -15.28
C THR A 102 13.70 -5.57 -15.52
N ALA A 103 13.36 -6.85 -15.69
CA ALA A 103 14.33 -7.86 -16.09
C ALA A 103 14.77 -7.66 -17.55
N VAL A 104 13.83 -7.26 -18.41
CA VAL A 104 14.07 -6.87 -19.80
C VAL A 104 14.13 -5.34 -19.88
N PRO A 105 15.29 -4.71 -20.14
CA PRO A 105 15.43 -3.25 -20.09
C PRO A 105 14.45 -2.49 -21.00
N SER A 106 14.15 -3.02 -22.18
CA SER A 106 13.20 -2.38 -23.12
C SER A 106 11.79 -2.26 -22.56
N ASP A 107 11.36 -3.16 -21.67
CA ASP A 107 10.04 -3.05 -21.03
C ASP A 107 9.93 -1.76 -20.21
N ARG A 108 11.01 -1.38 -19.52
CA ARG A 108 11.02 -0.13 -18.75
C ARG A 108 10.85 1.06 -19.67
N ASP A 109 11.57 1.08 -20.78
CA ASP A 109 11.50 2.19 -21.74
C ASP A 109 10.10 2.29 -22.38
N ASN A 110 9.51 1.15 -22.74
CA ASN A 110 8.15 1.06 -23.27
C ASN A 110 7.10 1.53 -22.26
N ILE A 111 7.18 1.07 -21.00
CA ILE A 111 6.27 1.52 -19.94
C ILE A 111 6.41 3.02 -19.71
N MET A 112 7.64 3.54 -19.61
CA MET A 112 7.87 4.96 -19.39
C MET A 112 7.36 5.82 -20.56
N ALA A 113 7.49 5.35 -21.80
CA ALA A 113 6.93 6.00 -22.97
C ALA A 113 5.38 6.01 -22.95
N LEU A 114 4.77 4.89 -22.53
CA LEU A 114 3.32 4.78 -22.36
C LEU A 114 2.83 5.74 -21.26
N MET A 115 3.51 5.79 -20.12
CA MET A 115 3.17 6.72 -19.03
C MET A 115 3.30 8.18 -19.45
N LYS A 116 4.34 8.52 -20.22
CA LYS A 116 4.50 9.86 -20.80
C LYS A 116 3.36 10.21 -21.76
N THR A 117 2.91 9.25 -22.56
CA THR A 117 1.78 9.43 -23.48
C THR A 117 0.47 9.65 -22.71
N ALA A 118 0.31 9.01 -21.54
CA ALA A 118 -0.76 9.24 -20.59
C ALA A 118 -0.57 10.52 -19.72
N ASN A 119 0.39 11.39 -20.07
CA ASN A 119 0.75 12.61 -19.35
C ASN A 119 1.06 12.38 -17.85
N MET A 120 1.72 11.26 -17.55
CA MET A 120 2.04 10.84 -16.18
C MET A 120 3.56 10.83 -15.97
N THR A 121 4.04 11.53 -14.95
CA THR A 121 5.46 11.48 -14.54
C THR A 121 5.70 10.40 -13.48
N CYS A 122 6.97 10.06 -13.22
CA CYS A 122 7.32 9.19 -12.10
C CYS A 122 6.89 9.78 -10.74
N VAL A 123 6.90 11.10 -10.60
CA VAL A 123 6.45 11.76 -9.37
C VAL A 123 4.94 11.63 -9.19
N ASP A 124 4.19 11.74 -10.29
CA ASP A 124 2.73 11.53 -10.24
C ASP A 124 2.40 10.08 -9.94
N LEU A 125 3.16 9.13 -10.50
CA LEU A 125 3.08 7.73 -10.13
C LEU A 125 3.34 7.50 -8.64
N ASP A 126 4.43 8.04 -8.10
CA ASP A 126 4.74 7.91 -6.67
C ASP A 126 3.59 8.43 -5.79
N ARG A 127 3.02 9.59 -6.14
CA ARG A 127 1.86 10.15 -5.43
C ARG A 127 0.62 9.27 -5.51
N LEU A 128 0.34 8.68 -6.67
CA LEU A 128 -0.77 7.73 -6.85
C LEU A 128 -0.56 6.47 -6.00
N LEU A 129 0.66 5.92 -5.99
CA LEU A 129 1.02 4.77 -5.17
C LEU A 129 0.87 5.08 -3.67
N PHE A 130 1.33 6.25 -3.22
CA PHE A 130 1.14 6.71 -1.84
C PHE A 130 -0.33 6.74 -1.48
N LYS A 131 -1.17 7.36 -2.32
CA LYS A 131 -2.61 7.44 -2.05
C LYS A 131 -3.26 6.06 -1.91
N VAL A 132 -2.90 5.12 -2.79
CA VAL A 132 -3.43 3.75 -2.75
C VAL A 132 -3.01 3.01 -1.48
N LEU A 133 -1.75 3.13 -1.09
CA LEU A 133 -1.22 2.51 0.13
C LEU A 133 -1.81 3.17 1.39
N GLU A 134 -1.99 4.49 1.37
CA GLU A 134 -2.65 5.24 2.44
C GLU A 134 -4.10 4.78 2.61
N ASP A 135 -4.87 4.69 1.53
CA ASP A 135 -6.25 4.22 1.60
C ASP A 135 -6.33 2.79 2.12
N TRP A 136 -5.37 1.94 1.77
CA TRP A 136 -5.25 0.59 2.31
C TRP A 136 -4.91 0.60 3.82
N ILE A 137 -3.94 1.40 4.28
CA ILE A 137 -3.59 1.43 5.70
C ILE A 137 -4.77 1.96 6.52
N PHE A 138 -5.48 2.98 6.05
CA PHE A 138 -6.68 3.50 6.72
C PHE A 138 -7.73 2.43 6.94
N ARG A 139 -8.07 1.66 5.89
CA ARG A 139 -9.00 0.52 6.02
C ARG A 139 -8.48 -0.55 6.96
N THR A 140 -7.18 -0.82 6.92
CA THR A 140 -6.54 -1.85 7.76
C THR A 140 -6.60 -1.49 9.24
N ILE A 141 -6.22 -0.25 9.60
CA ILE A 141 -6.28 0.22 11.00
C ILE A 141 -7.72 0.33 11.47
N GLN A 142 -8.64 0.79 10.62
CA GLN A 142 -10.06 0.80 10.98
C GLN A 142 -10.57 -0.61 11.31
N ALA A 143 -10.22 -1.62 10.50
CA ALA A 143 -10.59 -3.01 10.80
C ALA A 143 -9.97 -3.53 12.10
N LEU A 144 -8.76 -3.08 12.46
CA LEU A 144 -8.13 -3.41 13.75
C LEU A 144 -8.86 -2.73 14.91
N ILE A 145 -9.24 -1.46 14.79
CA ILE A 145 -10.05 -0.73 15.77
C ILE A 145 -11.39 -1.45 16.01
N ASP A 146 -12.04 -1.89 14.93
CA ASP A 146 -13.34 -2.57 15.01
C ASP A 146 -13.22 -3.98 15.61
N GLY A 147 -12.07 -4.64 15.42
CA GLY A 147 -11.81 -6.01 15.86
C GLY A 147 -11.14 -6.17 17.22
N THR A 148 -10.71 -5.08 17.86
CA THR A 148 -9.97 -5.09 19.14
C THR A 148 -10.73 -4.35 20.24
N VAL A 149 -10.26 -4.47 21.48
CA VAL A 149 -10.90 -3.85 22.67
C VAL A 149 -9.88 -3.19 23.57
N LEU A 150 -10.34 -2.27 24.42
CA LEU A 150 -9.56 -1.64 25.50
C LEU A 150 -8.19 -1.13 25.03
N ALA A 151 -7.10 -1.56 25.67
CA ALA A 151 -5.75 -1.08 25.42
C ALA A 151 -5.34 -1.23 23.95
N GLU A 152 -5.57 -2.41 23.37
CA GLU A 152 -5.22 -2.66 21.97
C GLU A 152 -6.01 -1.75 21.02
N LYS A 153 -7.29 -1.51 21.30
CA LYS A 153 -8.12 -0.57 20.54
C LYS A 153 -7.62 0.86 20.68
N ALA A 154 -7.21 1.26 21.88
CA ALA A 154 -6.66 2.58 22.15
C ALA A 154 -5.35 2.82 21.38
N THR A 155 -4.47 1.82 21.32
CA THR A 155 -3.24 1.86 20.49
C THR A 155 -3.58 2.09 19.01
N TRP A 156 -4.57 1.39 18.47
CA TRP A 156 -4.96 1.56 17.06
C TRP A 156 -5.63 2.91 16.78
N PHE A 157 -6.41 3.44 17.73
CA PHE A 157 -6.92 4.80 17.65
C PHE A 157 -5.79 5.84 17.65
N TYR A 158 -4.80 5.71 18.53
CA TYR A 158 -3.63 6.58 18.54
C TYR A 158 -2.87 6.51 17.22
N PHE A 159 -2.61 5.30 16.71
CA PHE A 159 -1.91 5.13 15.44
C PHE A 159 -2.67 5.74 14.25
N MET A 160 -4.00 5.59 14.21
CA MET A 160 -4.87 6.26 13.23
C MET A 160 -4.71 7.79 13.29
N ALA A 161 -4.68 8.35 14.50
CA ALA A 161 -4.48 9.78 14.71
C ALA A 161 -3.10 10.25 14.24
N CYS A 162 -2.03 9.47 14.49
CA CYS A 162 -0.68 9.79 14.01
C CYS A 162 -0.62 9.89 12.48
N ILE A 163 -1.16 8.91 11.76
CA ILE A 163 -1.21 8.96 10.28
C ILE A 163 -1.99 10.20 9.81
N LEU A 164 -3.13 10.51 10.44
CA LEU A 164 -3.92 11.70 10.09
C LEU A 164 -3.16 13.01 10.38
N CYS A 165 -2.40 13.08 11.47
CA CYS A 165 -1.54 14.22 11.77
C CYS A 165 -0.45 14.43 10.72
N GLU A 166 0.20 13.37 10.27
CA GLU A 166 1.20 13.43 9.19
C GLU A 166 0.58 13.92 7.87
N LYS A 167 -0.69 13.60 7.63
CA LYS A 167 -1.48 14.11 6.50
C LYS A 167 -2.07 15.50 6.71
N GLN A 168 -1.82 16.13 7.86
CA GLN A 168 -2.37 17.43 8.26
C GLN A 168 -3.91 17.45 8.42
N GLU A 169 -4.53 16.28 8.59
CA GLU A 169 -5.96 16.10 8.84
C GLU A 169 -6.28 16.24 10.35
N PHE A 170 -5.81 17.34 10.96
CA PHE A 170 -5.80 17.51 12.41
C PHE A 170 -7.18 17.41 13.08
N LYS A 171 -8.25 17.79 12.37
CA LYS A 171 -9.62 17.67 12.89
C LYS A 171 -10.03 16.21 13.07
N GLN A 172 -9.71 15.36 12.09
CA GLN A 172 -10.00 13.94 12.16
C GLN A 172 -9.07 13.26 13.17
N ALA A 173 -7.78 13.61 13.15
CA ALA A 173 -6.81 13.09 14.11
C ALA A 173 -7.23 13.33 15.56
N LYS A 174 -7.76 14.52 15.87
CA LYS A 174 -8.27 14.83 17.20
C LYS A 174 -9.36 13.86 17.67
N VAL A 175 -10.32 13.50 16.80
CA VAL A 175 -11.39 12.57 17.16
C VAL A 175 -10.82 11.23 17.62
N PHE A 176 -9.86 10.69 16.87
CA PHE A 176 -9.21 9.43 17.21
C PHE A 176 -8.33 9.52 18.47
N ASN A 177 -7.64 10.65 18.68
CA ASN A 177 -6.89 10.89 19.93
C ASN A 177 -7.81 10.97 21.15
N ASP A 178 -8.95 11.65 21.04
CA ASP A 178 -9.92 11.78 22.13
C ASP A 178 -10.48 10.39 22.52
N GLU A 179 -10.76 9.52 21.53
CA GLU A 179 -11.17 8.12 21.77
C GLU A 179 -10.06 7.27 22.43
N ALA A 180 -8.82 7.38 21.97
CA ALA A 180 -7.68 6.70 22.58
C ALA A 180 -7.52 7.09 24.06
N ILE A 181 -7.52 8.40 24.34
CA ILE A 181 -7.42 8.96 25.69
C ILE A 181 -8.59 8.49 26.57
N HIS A 182 -9.81 8.43 26.03
CA HIS A 182 -10.97 7.96 26.78
C HIS A 182 -10.80 6.51 27.23
N LEU A 183 -10.34 5.62 26.33
CA LEU A 183 -10.11 4.22 26.69
C LEU A 183 -9.03 4.09 27.77
N TYR A 184 -7.90 4.78 27.60
CA TYR A 184 -6.80 4.76 28.56
C TYR A 184 -7.18 5.32 29.94
N ARG A 185 -7.83 6.49 30.00
CA ARG A 185 -8.17 7.16 31.26
C ARG A 185 -9.37 6.58 31.97
N ALA A 186 -10.46 6.38 31.22
CA ALA A 186 -11.75 6.05 31.81
C ALA A 186 -11.98 4.54 31.93
N GLN A 187 -11.33 3.72 31.10
CA GLN A 187 -11.55 2.26 31.09
C GLN A 187 -10.35 1.48 31.63
N LEU A 188 -9.14 2.05 31.61
CA LEU A 188 -7.90 1.43 32.11
C LEU A 188 -7.29 2.13 33.32
N ASP A 189 -7.96 3.16 33.87
CA ASP A 189 -7.53 3.94 35.03
C ASP A 189 -6.09 4.51 34.93
N ASP A 190 -5.60 4.86 33.73
CA ASP A 190 -4.20 5.31 33.50
C ASP A 190 -3.13 4.32 34.02
N LYS A 191 -3.46 3.03 34.13
CA LYS A 191 -2.52 1.99 34.59
C LYS A 191 -1.67 1.42 33.46
N ASP A 192 -1.98 1.76 32.21
CA ASP A 192 -1.20 1.35 31.05
C ASP A 192 0.11 2.13 30.98
N VAL A 193 1.17 1.56 30.43
CA VAL A 193 2.47 2.23 30.33
C VAL A 193 2.44 3.36 29.30
N ASP A 194 1.54 3.30 28.33
CA ASP A 194 1.43 4.30 27.26
C ASP A 194 0.75 5.61 27.70
N THR A 195 0.32 5.72 28.97
CA THR A 195 -0.36 6.90 29.53
C THR A 195 0.54 7.83 30.34
N TRP A 196 1.82 7.50 30.52
CA TRP A 196 2.78 8.22 31.39
C TRP A 196 3.78 9.08 30.62
#